data_AF-A0A355S320-F1
#
_entry.id   AF-A0A355S320-F1
#
_cell.length_a   1.000
_cell.length_b   1.000
_cell.length_c   1.000
_cell.angle_alpha   90.00
_cell.angle_beta   90.00
_cell.angle_gamma   90.00
#
_symmetry.space_group_name_H-M   'P 1'
#
loop_
_entity.id
_entity.type
_entity.pdbx_description
1 polymer ?
#
loop_
_entity_poly.entity_id
_entity_poly.type
_entity_poly.pdbx_seq_one_letter_code
_entity_poly.pdbx_strand_id
1 'polypeptide(L)'
;SSRIYLAGHSMGGGGTIHLGAAYSEIWAALVPMSPAYMGSHDILEEIKAPMMVVTGDEDTTVPVQMVRPFARRMKETNSKHVYKEIAGGNHGTTFYRNPKLMAQVFDFLDGCSLQVEKGDELPQGPLRIFTNKSGRTIEARIISSEGTKVTIARKDGKSFTIALSSLSEADQDYIQTWIAESATEP
;
A
#
# COMPACT_ATOMS: atom_id res chain seq x y z
N SER A 1 -5.46 7.99 -2.71
CA SER A 1 -5.13 6.56 -2.85
C SER A 1 -4.12 6.42 -3.97
N SER A 2 -2.87 6.07 -3.64
CA SER A 2 -1.84 5.74 -4.62
C SER A 2 -2.03 4.27 -5.04
N ARG A 3 -2.04 4.01 -6.35
CA ARG A 3 -2.24 2.68 -6.95
C ARG A 3 -1.08 2.36 -7.86
N ILE A 4 0.07 2.08 -7.25
CA ILE A 4 1.25 1.62 -7.97
C ILE A 4 1.34 0.12 -7.76
N TYR A 5 1.33 -0.64 -8.84
CA TYR A 5 1.37 -2.10 -8.84
C TYR A 5 2.65 -2.57 -9.52
N LEU A 6 3.14 -3.75 -9.13
CA LEU A 6 4.25 -4.39 -9.81
C LEU A 6 3.90 -5.84 -10.13
N ALA A 7 4.12 -6.23 -11.38
CA ALA A 7 3.89 -7.59 -11.85
C ALA A 7 5.05 -8.02 -12.75
N GLY A 8 5.35 -9.31 -12.74
CA GLY A 8 6.42 -9.84 -13.58
C GLY A 8 6.37 -11.35 -13.66
N HIS A 9 6.85 -11.86 -14.80
CA HIS A 9 6.91 -13.30 -15.09
C HIS A 9 8.34 -13.81 -15.06
N SER A 10 8.54 -15.05 -14.57
CA SER A 10 9.85 -15.71 -14.56
C SER A 10 10.88 -14.89 -13.77
N MET A 11 12.00 -14.50 -14.38
CA MET A 11 12.98 -13.58 -13.81
C MET A 11 12.34 -12.24 -13.39
N GLY A 12 11.37 -11.73 -14.15
CA GLY A 12 10.59 -10.55 -13.76
C GLY A 12 9.71 -10.78 -12.53
N GLY A 13 9.26 -12.01 -12.30
CA GLY A 13 8.57 -12.40 -11.06
C GLY A 13 9.51 -12.40 -9.86
N GLY A 14 10.76 -12.85 -10.05
CA GLY A 14 11.81 -12.69 -9.04
C GLY A 14 12.13 -11.23 -8.75
N GLY A 15 12.23 -10.40 -9.80
CA GLY A 15 12.38 -8.95 -9.67
C GLY A 15 11.20 -8.28 -8.95
N THR A 16 9.98 -8.76 -9.16
CA THR A 16 8.77 -8.28 -8.47
C THR A 16 8.88 -8.51 -6.96
N ILE A 17 9.38 -9.66 -6.52
CA ILE A 17 9.61 -9.96 -5.11
C ILE A 17 10.72 -9.05 -4.55
N HIS A 18 11.85 -8.95 -5.27
CA HIS A 18 12.99 -8.16 -4.83
C HIS A 18 12.66 -6.67 -4.67
N LEU A 19 12.06 -6.05 -5.68
CA LEU A 19 11.66 -4.64 -5.65
C LEU A 19 10.45 -4.43 -4.72
N GLY A 20 9.58 -5.43 -4.60
CA GLY A 20 8.48 -5.46 -3.65
C GLY A 20 8.95 -5.24 -2.22
N ALA A 21 10.02 -5.94 -1.81
CA ALA A 21 10.63 -5.76 -0.50
C ALA A 21 11.45 -4.47 -0.40
N ALA A 22 12.32 -4.19 -1.39
CA ALA A 22 13.21 -3.04 -1.34
C ALA A 22 12.48 -1.68 -1.29
N TYR A 23 11.26 -1.62 -1.84
CA TYR A 23 10.44 -0.41 -1.90
C TYR A 23 9.02 -0.66 -1.37
N SER A 24 8.90 -1.38 -0.26
CA SER A 24 7.62 -1.85 0.30
C SER A 24 6.53 -0.78 0.46
N GLU A 25 6.92 0.47 0.73
CA GLU A 25 6.02 1.59 1.01
C GLU A 25 5.30 2.18 -0.22
N ILE A 26 5.72 1.85 -1.44
CA ILE A 26 5.11 2.45 -2.64
C ILE A 26 4.11 1.53 -3.33
N TRP A 27 4.11 0.23 -3.00
CA TRP A 27 3.33 -0.77 -3.71
C TRP A 27 1.94 -0.97 -3.10
N ALA A 28 0.92 -0.84 -3.93
CA ALA A 28 -0.44 -1.20 -3.56
C ALA A 28 -0.67 -2.72 -3.61
N ALA A 29 -0.03 -3.43 -4.55
CA ALA A 29 -0.03 -4.88 -4.65
C ALA A 29 1.07 -5.39 -5.61
N LEU A 30 1.44 -6.66 -5.44
CA LEU A 30 2.44 -7.34 -6.27
C LEU A 30 1.87 -8.61 -6.93
N VAL A 31 2.30 -8.92 -8.16
CA VAL A 31 1.90 -10.13 -8.89
C VAL A 31 3.12 -10.83 -9.51
N PRO A 32 3.90 -11.57 -8.69
CA PRO A 32 4.96 -12.44 -9.18
C PRO A 32 4.39 -13.74 -9.79
N MET A 33 4.64 -13.94 -11.09
CA MET A 33 4.18 -15.08 -11.89
C MET A 33 5.35 -16.02 -12.21
N SER A 34 5.28 -17.29 -11.81
CA SER A 34 6.38 -18.28 -11.84
C SER A 34 7.73 -17.65 -11.44
N PRO A 35 7.83 -17.04 -10.24
CA PRO A 35 8.98 -16.20 -9.90
C PRO A 35 10.28 -17.00 -9.82
N ALA A 36 11.25 -16.64 -10.66
CA ALA A 36 12.62 -17.13 -10.56
C ALA A 36 13.39 -16.31 -9.51
N TYR A 37 13.10 -16.57 -8.23
CA TYR A 37 13.76 -15.95 -7.09
C TYR A 37 14.67 -16.95 -6.38
N MET A 38 15.93 -16.56 -6.15
CA MET A 38 16.97 -17.45 -5.60
C MET A 38 17.44 -17.03 -4.19
N GLY A 39 16.85 -15.99 -3.60
CA GLY A 39 17.19 -15.51 -2.26
C GLY A 39 16.42 -16.23 -1.14
N SER A 40 16.53 -15.72 0.09
CA SER A 40 15.74 -16.24 1.23
C SER A 40 14.26 -15.91 1.09
N HIS A 41 13.39 -16.83 1.50
CA HIS A 41 11.95 -16.60 1.57
C HIS A 41 11.54 -15.67 2.71
N ASP A 42 12.46 -15.39 3.64
CA ASP A 42 12.25 -14.41 4.72
C ASP A 42 12.10 -12.98 4.19
N ILE A 43 12.49 -12.73 2.93
CA ILE A 43 12.21 -11.46 2.22
C ILE A 43 10.73 -11.06 2.25
N LEU A 44 9.82 -12.02 2.47
CA LEU A 44 8.39 -11.74 2.61
C LEU A 44 8.04 -10.94 3.87
N GLU A 45 8.88 -10.96 4.91
CA GLU A 45 8.70 -10.13 6.10
C GLU A 45 8.84 -8.64 5.80
N GLU A 46 9.64 -8.31 4.79
CA GLU A 46 9.87 -6.94 4.33
C GLU A 46 8.74 -6.45 3.40
N ILE A 47 7.86 -7.34 2.93
CA ILE A 47 6.79 -7.00 1.99
C ILE A 47 5.48 -6.70 2.74
N LYS A 48 5.08 -5.41 2.73
CA LYS A 48 3.83 -4.91 3.34
C LYS A 48 2.63 -5.11 2.42
N ALA A 49 2.84 -4.98 1.11
CA ALA A 49 1.79 -5.03 0.11
C ALA A 49 1.21 -6.46 -0.04
N PRO A 50 -0.12 -6.60 -0.26
CA PRO A 50 -0.71 -7.86 -0.68
C PRO A 50 -0.04 -8.38 -1.96
N MET A 51 0.04 -9.70 -2.11
CA MET A 51 0.63 -10.33 -3.28
C MET A 51 -0.25 -11.44 -3.81
N MET A 52 -0.31 -11.59 -5.14
CA MET A 52 -0.86 -12.76 -5.80
C MET A 52 0.28 -13.50 -6.51
N VAL A 53 0.77 -14.57 -5.89
CA VAL A 53 1.77 -15.45 -6.49
C VAL A 53 1.03 -16.52 -7.31
N VAL A 54 1.37 -16.63 -8.59
CA VAL A 54 0.76 -17.61 -9.50
C VAL A 54 1.84 -18.46 -10.16
N THR A 55 1.65 -19.78 -10.22
CA THR A 55 2.56 -20.71 -10.90
C THR A 55 1.80 -21.83 -11.58
N GLY A 56 2.37 -22.41 -12.64
CA GLY A 56 1.94 -23.72 -13.15
C GLY A 56 2.54 -24.85 -12.31
N ASP A 57 1.83 -25.98 -12.16
CA ASP A 57 2.33 -27.15 -11.43
C ASP A 57 3.19 -28.10 -12.29
N GLU A 58 3.08 -28.00 -13.61
CA GLU A 58 3.91 -28.66 -14.63
C GLU A 58 4.98 -27.70 -15.22
N ASP A 59 5.29 -26.61 -14.52
CA ASP A 59 6.37 -25.69 -14.89
C ASP A 59 7.73 -26.39 -14.78
N THR A 60 8.40 -26.62 -15.91
CA THR A 60 9.72 -27.27 -15.95
C THR A 60 10.89 -26.27 -15.94
N THR A 61 10.61 -24.96 -16.02
CA THR A 61 11.64 -23.91 -16.05
C THR A 61 11.85 -23.33 -14.66
N VAL A 62 10.76 -23.04 -13.95
CA VAL A 62 10.75 -22.71 -12.53
C VAL A 62 9.85 -23.74 -11.85
N PRO A 63 10.41 -24.87 -11.42
CA PRO A 63 9.62 -25.95 -10.81
C PRO A 63 8.77 -25.43 -9.66
N VAL A 64 7.50 -25.86 -9.60
CA VAL A 64 6.53 -25.43 -8.57
C VAL A 64 7.05 -25.61 -7.13
N GLN A 65 7.94 -26.58 -6.92
CA GLN A 65 8.61 -26.84 -5.65
C GLN A 65 9.50 -25.67 -5.19
N MET A 66 10.03 -24.86 -6.11
CA MET A 66 10.73 -23.63 -5.79
C MET A 66 9.79 -22.51 -5.34
N VAL A 67 8.53 -22.53 -5.77
CA VAL A 67 7.56 -21.47 -5.47
C VAL A 67 6.74 -21.79 -4.21
N ARG A 68 6.43 -23.06 -3.94
CA ARG A 68 5.65 -23.49 -2.76
C ARG A 68 6.14 -22.99 -1.39
N PRO A 69 7.45 -22.78 -1.12
CA PRO A 69 7.88 -22.18 0.12
C PRO A 69 7.32 -20.77 0.33
N PHE A 70 7.15 -19.97 -0.74
CA PHE A 70 6.43 -18.69 -0.66
C PHE A 70 5.01 -18.88 -0.17
N ALA A 71 4.27 -19.87 -0.69
CA ALA A 71 2.89 -20.14 -0.27
C ALA A 71 2.78 -20.47 1.22
N ARG A 72 3.78 -21.13 1.81
CA ARG A 72 3.83 -21.40 3.24
C ARG A 72 4.07 -20.11 4.02
N ARG A 73 5.13 -19.37 3.67
CA ARG A 73 5.50 -18.13 4.38
C ARG A 73 4.42 -17.04 4.25
N MET A 74 3.78 -16.90 3.09
CA MET A 74 2.67 -15.98 2.86
C MET A 74 1.49 -16.18 3.82
N LYS A 75 1.21 -17.44 4.22
CA LYS A 75 0.16 -17.73 5.20
C LYS A 75 0.50 -17.26 6.61
N GLU A 76 1.78 -17.07 6.90
CA GLU A 76 2.29 -16.69 8.22
C GLU A 76 2.44 -15.17 8.36
N THR A 77 2.68 -14.44 7.26
CA THR A 77 3.02 -13.01 7.30
C THR A 77 1.83 -12.07 7.09
N ASN A 78 0.98 -12.33 6.09
CA ASN A 78 -0.13 -11.44 5.76
C ASN A 78 -1.28 -12.20 5.09
N SER A 79 -2.44 -12.21 5.73
CA SER A 79 -3.61 -12.97 5.30
C SER A 79 -4.22 -12.51 3.97
N LYS A 80 -3.82 -11.34 3.45
CA LYS A 80 -4.27 -10.83 2.14
C LYS A 80 -3.48 -11.40 0.96
N HIS A 81 -2.40 -12.10 1.23
CA HIS A 81 -1.65 -12.81 0.21
C HIS A 81 -2.50 -13.93 -0.43
N VAL A 82 -2.38 -14.07 -1.74
CA VAL A 82 -3.03 -15.09 -2.55
C VAL A 82 -1.97 -15.95 -3.23
N TYR A 83 -2.10 -17.26 -3.09
CA TYR A 83 -1.27 -18.23 -3.82
C TYR A 83 -2.13 -19.07 -4.74
N LYS A 84 -1.70 -19.24 -5.99
CA LYS A 84 -2.43 -20.01 -7.00
C LYS A 84 -1.52 -20.94 -7.81
N GLU A 85 -1.81 -22.23 -7.75
CA GLU A 85 -1.25 -23.23 -8.67
C GLU A 85 -2.27 -23.48 -9.80
N ILE A 86 -1.81 -23.45 -11.04
CA ILE A 86 -2.61 -23.77 -12.22
C ILE A 86 -2.33 -25.22 -12.61
N ALA A 87 -3.35 -26.08 -12.46
CA ALA A 87 -3.26 -27.50 -12.79
C ALA A 87 -2.97 -27.70 -14.29
N GLY A 88 -1.98 -28.53 -14.61
CA GLY A 88 -1.46 -28.72 -15.97
C GLY A 88 -0.75 -27.48 -16.53
N GLY A 89 -0.43 -26.52 -15.66
CA GLY A 89 0.15 -25.24 -16.06
C GLY A 89 1.65 -25.38 -16.31
N ASN A 90 2.14 -24.89 -17.44
CA ASN A 90 3.58 -24.78 -17.73
C ASN A 90 4.12 -23.35 -17.49
N HIS A 91 5.39 -23.12 -17.80
CA HIS A 91 6.04 -21.82 -17.59
C HIS A 91 5.45 -20.68 -18.44
N GLY A 92 4.88 -20.98 -19.61
CA GLY A 92 4.52 -19.98 -20.61
C GLY A 92 3.03 -19.82 -20.81
N THR A 93 2.38 -20.81 -21.44
CA THR A 93 0.98 -20.72 -21.90
C THR A 93 0.01 -20.49 -20.75
N THR A 94 0.38 -20.89 -19.54
CA THR A 94 -0.32 -20.58 -18.29
C THR A 94 -0.64 -19.11 -18.13
N PHE A 95 0.21 -18.22 -18.63
CA PHE A 95 0.08 -16.76 -18.48
C PHE A 95 -0.38 -16.10 -19.79
N TYR A 96 0.39 -16.21 -20.88
CA TYR A 96 0.10 -15.45 -22.11
C TYR A 96 -1.06 -16.01 -22.95
N ARG A 97 -1.56 -17.22 -22.65
CA ARG A 97 -2.76 -17.82 -23.30
C ARG A 97 -3.91 -18.04 -22.33
N ASN A 98 -3.90 -17.36 -21.18
CA ASN A 98 -4.91 -17.54 -20.15
C ASN A 98 -5.59 -16.21 -19.77
N PRO A 99 -6.51 -15.70 -20.61
CA PRO A 99 -7.19 -14.44 -20.33
C PRO A 99 -8.02 -14.47 -19.05
N LYS A 100 -8.52 -15.65 -18.65
CA LYS A 100 -9.26 -15.82 -17.38
C LYS A 100 -8.35 -15.59 -16.17
N LEU A 101 -7.12 -16.11 -16.21
CA LEU A 101 -6.14 -15.83 -15.16
C LEU A 101 -5.77 -14.35 -15.13
N MET A 102 -5.52 -13.75 -16.29
CA MET A 102 -5.18 -12.32 -16.36
C MET A 102 -6.31 -11.44 -15.82
N ALA A 103 -7.58 -11.75 -16.10
CA ALA A 103 -8.72 -11.05 -15.51
C ALA A 103 -8.70 -11.11 -13.98
N GLN A 104 -8.45 -12.29 -13.40
CA GLN A 104 -8.34 -12.45 -11.95
C GLN A 104 -7.15 -11.68 -11.35
N VAL A 105 -6.05 -11.57 -12.09
CA VAL A 105 -4.91 -10.73 -11.70
C VAL A 105 -5.32 -9.27 -11.64
N PHE A 106 -6.03 -8.75 -12.65
CA PHE A 106 -6.53 -7.38 -12.64
C PHE A 106 -7.55 -7.15 -11.51
N ASP A 107 -8.49 -8.06 -11.30
CA ASP A 107 -9.46 -7.98 -10.20
C ASP A 107 -8.75 -7.90 -8.84
N PHE A 108 -7.68 -8.70 -8.64
CA PHE A 108 -6.87 -8.66 -7.43
C PHE A 108 -6.17 -7.29 -7.26
N LEU A 109 -5.54 -6.78 -8.32
CA LEU A 109 -4.86 -5.48 -8.30
C LEU A 109 -5.84 -4.34 -8.00
N ASP A 110 -6.99 -4.32 -8.67
CA ASP A 110 -8.03 -3.29 -8.50
C ASP A 110 -8.64 -3.29 -7.09
N GLY A 111 -8.73 -4.47 -6.46
CA GLY A 111 -9.15 -4.62 -5.06
C GLY A 111 -8.11 -4.12 -4.05
N CYS A 112 -6.87 -3.86 -4.48
CA CYS A 112 -5.80 -3.40 -3.61
C CYS A 112 -5.53 -1.90 -3.79
N SER A 113 -5.43 -1.20 -2.66
CA SER A 113 -4.90 0.16 -2.57
C SER A 113 -3.69 0.14 -1.64
N LEU A 114 -2.75 1.08 -1.81
CA LEU A 114 -1.64 1.23 -0.89
C LEU A 114 -2.17 1.31 0.55
N GLN A 115 -1.84 0.27 1.32
CA GLN A 115 -2.07 0.24 2.75
C GLN A 115 -0.91 1.05 3.32
N VAL A 116 -1.05 2.37 3.32
CA VAL A 116 -0.25 3.18 4.23
C VAL A 116 -0.67 2.64 5.60
N GLU A 117 0.22 1.91 6.28
CA GLU A 117 -0.01 1.62 7.69
C GLU A 117 -0.45 2.94 8.31
N LYS A 118 -1.53 2.89 9.06
CA LYS A 118 -2.06 4.06 9.75
C LYS A 118 -1.14 4.38 10.94
N GLY A 119 0.14 4.53 10.65
CA GLY A 119 1.31 4.70 11.50
C GLY A 119 2.13 5.82 10.88
N ASP A 120 1.48 6.98 10.82
CA ASP A 120 2.04 8.32 11.01
C ASP A 120 0.83 9.22 11.28
N GLU A 121 0.00 8.79 12.25
CA GLU A 121 -0.81 9.75 12.97
C GLU A 121 0.17 10.47 13.91
N LEU A 122 0.76 11.58 13.41
CA LEU A 122 1.24 12.66 14.28
C LEU A 122 0.24 12.80 15.44
N PRO A 123 0.70 12.91 16.70
CA PRO A 123 -0.12 12.74 17.88
C PRO A 123 -1.49 13.36 17.67
N GLN A 124 -2.52 12.50 17.56
CA GLN A 124 -3.89 12.88 17.29
C GLN A 124 -4.34 13.90 18.33
N GLY A 125 -4.15 15.18 18.02
CA GLY A 125 -4.53 16.26 18.91
C GLY A 125 -6.02 16.13 19.22
N PRO A 126 -6.44 16.51 20.44
CA PRO A 126 -7.86 16.51 20.78
C PRO A 126 -8.65 17.32 19.75
N LEU A 127 -9.90 16.92 19.51
CA LEU A 127 -10.83 17.73 18.71
C LEU A 127 -10.88 19.14 19.30
N ARG A 128 -10.64 20.14 18.45
CA ARG A 128 -10.67 21.57 18.78
C ARG A 128 -11.66 22.26 17.85
N ILE A 129 -12.20 23.37 18.33
CA ILE A 129 -13.05 24.25 17.52
C ILE A 129 -12.15 25.20 16.72
N PHE A 130 -12.22 25.09 15.39
CA PHE A 130 -11.64 26.04 14.46
C PHE A 130 -12.70 27.03 14.00
N THR A 131 -12.30 28.27 13.78
CA THR A 131 -13.16 29.37 13.36
C THR A 131 -12.64 29.96 12.05
N ASN A 132 -13.52 30.18 11.09
CA ASN A 132 -13.16 30.87 9.85
C ASN A 132 -13.27 32.40 9.98
N LYS A 133 -12.76 33.15 8.99
CA LYS A 133 -12.86 34.62 8.97
C LYS A 133 -14.28 35.18 8.99
N SER A 134 -15.28 34.37 8.68
CA SER A 134 -16.70 34.72 8.74
C SER A 134 -17.36 34.36 10.08
N GLY A 135 -16.60 33.89 11.07
CA GLY A 135 -17.09 33.47 12.39
C GLY A 135 -17.79 32.11 12.42
N ARG A 136 -17.75 31.34 11.32
CA ARG A 136 -18.27 29.96 11.31
C ARG A 136 -17.28 29.03 11.98
N THR A 137 -17.80 28.14 12.80
CA THR A 137 -17.01 27.20 13.58
C THR A 137 -17.12 25.77 13.07
N ILE A 138 -16.07 24.99 13.30
CA ILE A 138 -16.01 23.57 13.00
C ILE A 138 -15.20 22.85 14.07
N GLU A 139 -15.76 21.79 14.64
CA GLU A 139 -15.03 20.90 15.55
C GLU A 139 -14.27 19.86 14.72
N ALA A 140 -12.93 19.92 14.77
CA ALA A 140 -12.05 19.08 13.99
C ALA A 140 -10.68 18.91 14.66
N ARG A 141 -9.82 18.07 14.08
CA ARG A 141 -8.41 17.90 14.45
C ARG A 141 -7.53 18.05 13.20
N ILE A 142 -6.29 18.50 13.37
CA ILE A 142 -5.33 18.61 12.28
C ILE A 142 -4.82 17.20 11.93
N ILE A 143 -4.77 16.87 10.65
CA ILE A 143 -4.25 15.58 10.15
C ILE A 143 -2.93 15.79 9.42
N SER A 144 -2.84 16.86 8.62
CA SER A 144 -1.63 17.20 7.87
C SER A 144 -1.62 18.67 7.48
N SER A 145 -0.43 19.17 7.14
CA SER A 145 -0.25 20.50 6.54
C SER A 145 0.63 20.39 5.31
N GLU A 146 0.23 21.03 4.22
CA GLU A 146 1.00 21.13 2.98
C GLU A 146 1.10 22.61 2.58
N GLY A 147 2.27 23.21 2.83
CA GLY A 147 2.52 24.62 2.54
C GLY A 147 1.53 25.56 3.23
N THR A 148 0.64 26.18 2.46
CA THR A 148 -0.37 27.15 2.96
C THR A 148 -1.74 26.51 3.20
N LYS A 149 -1.85 25.19 3.08
CA LYS A 149 -3.09 24.42 3.27
C LYS A 149 -2.96 23.47 4.45
N VAL A 150 -4.05 23.29 5.17
CA VAL A 150 -4.16 22.37 6.29
C VAL A 150 -5.31 21.40 6.03
N THR A 151 -5.09 20.11 6.31
CA THR A 151 -6.13 19.09 6.26
C THR A 151 -6.62 18.81 7.67
N ILE A 152 -7.93 18.97 7.89
CA ILE A 152 -8.59 18.74 9.17
C ILE A 152 -9.61 17.61 9.07
N ALA A 153 -9.74 16.79 10.13
CA ALA A 153 -10.75 15.74 10.26
C ALA A 153 -11.80 16.13 11.30
N ARG A 154 -13.07 15.99 10.94
CA ARG A 154 -14.20 16.14 11.87
C ARG A 154 -14.44 14.84 12.65
N LYS A 155 -15.27 14.94 13.70
CA LYS A 155 -15.72 13.79 14.52
C LYS A 155 -16.45 12.70 13.71
N ASP A 156 -17.06 13.05 12.59
CA ASP A 156 -17.75 12.11 11.69
C ASP A 156 -16.80 11.36 10.72
N GLY A 157 -15.49 11.56 10.86
CA GLY A 157 -14.46 10.92 10.04
C GLY A 157 -14.24 11.58 8.68
N LYS A 158 -15.00 12.62 8.32
CA LYS A 158 -14.77 13.36 7.07
C LYS A 158 -13.60 14.31 7.23
N SER A 159 -12.71 14.31 6.23
CA SER A 159 -11.59 15.24 6.14
C SER A 159 -11.80 16.30 5.07
N PHE A 160 -11.26 17.49 5.32
CA PHE A 160 -11.30 18.62 4.41
C PHE A 160 -9.96 19.34 4.41
N THR A 161 -9.52 19.77 3.24
CA THR A 161 -8.35 20.63 3.09
C THR A 161 -8.82 22.07 2.94
N ILE A 162 -8.33 22.95 3.82
CA ILE A 162 -8.68 24.37 3.85
C ILE A 162 -7.41 25.22 3.76
N ALA A 163 -7.52 26.40 3.18
CA ALA A 163 -6.43 27.37 3.17
C ALA A 163 -6.24 27.92 4.59
N LEU A 164 -4.99 27.98 5.08
CA LEU A 164 -4.68 28.52 6.40
C LEU A 164 -5.22 29.95 6.54
N SER A 165 -5.08 30.75 5.48
CA SER A 165 -5.58 32.13 5.40
C SER A 165 -7.11 32.28 5.46
N SER A 166 -7.87 31.18 5.39
CA SER A 166 -9.34 31.20 5.55
C SER A 166 -9.78 31.12 7.02
N LEU A 167 -8.87 30.74 7.92
CA LEU A 167 -9.11 30.62 9.35
C LEU A 167 -8.91 31.95 10.08
N SER A 168 -9.40 32.01 11.33
CA SER A 168 -9.14 33.12 12.24
C SER A 168 -7.65 33.24 12.53
N GLU A 169 -7.17 34.43 12.91
CA GLU A 169 -5.75 34.64 13.26
C GLU A 169 -5.30 33.70 14.38
N ALA A 170 -6.12 33.55 15.43
CA ALA A 170 -5.85 32.64 16.54
C ALA A 170 -5.70 31.17 16.10
N ASP A 171 -6.45 30.74 15.09
CA ASP A 171 -6.35 29.39 14.55
C ASP A 171 -5.17 29.23 13.58
N GLN A 172 -4.81 30.29 12.86
CA GLN A 172 -3.60 30.30 12.04
C GLN A 172 -2.36 30.14 12.93
N ASP A 173 -2.28 30.90 14.02
CA ASP A 173 -1.16 30.84 14.97
C ASP A 173 -1.04 29.44 15.59
N TYR A 174 -2.16 28.87 16.04
CA TYR A 174 -2.18 27.51 16.59
C TYR A 174 -1.67 26.47 15.59
N ILE A 175 -2.11 26.53 14.33
CA ILE A 175 -1.66 25.58 13.31
C ILE A 175 -0.18 25.78 13.01
N GLN A 176 0.32 27.02 12.98
CA GLN A 176 1.76 27.28 12.78
C GLN A 176 2.61 26.72 13.91
N THR A 177 2.17 26.86 15.17
CA THR A 177 2.83 26.22 16.31
C THR A 177 2.82 24.70 16.18
N TRP A 178 1.68 24.11 15.83
CA TRP A 178 1.56 22.66 15.61
C TRP A 178 2.49 22.15 14.48
N ILE A 179 2.61 22.91 13.39
CA ILE A 179 3.53 22.59 12.28
C ILE A 179 4.98 22.64 12.75
N ALA A 180 5.36 23.66 13.53
CA ALA A 180 6.71 23.81 14.05
C ALA A 180 7.09 22.67 15.01
N GLU A 181 6.18 22.30 15.91
CA GLU A 181 6.34 21.17 16.84
C GLU A 181 6.41 19.83 16.11
N SER A 182 5.57 19.62 15.09
CA SER A 182 5.57 18.37 14.30
C SER A 182 6.80 18.23 13.40
N ALA A 183 7.51 19.32 13.09
CA ALA A 183 8.74 19.30 12.30
C ALA A 183 10.02 19.07 13.15
N THR A 184 9.90 18.94 14.47
CA THR A 184 11.05 18.82 15.40
C THR A 184 11.25 17.42 15.99
N GLU A 185 10.44 16.42 15.63
CA GLU A 185 10.70 15.02 16.01
C GLU A 185 11.64 14.33 14.99
N PRO A 186 12.75 13.70 15.45
CA PRO A 186 13.78 13.10 14.59
C PRO A 186 13.38 11.74 13.98
#